data_AF-A0A7Y0PQ41-F1
#
_entry.id   AF-A0A7Y0PQ41-F1
#
_cell.length_a   1.000
_cell.length_b   1.000
_cell.length_c   1.000
_cell.angle_alpha   90.00
_cell.angle_beta   90.00
_cell.angle_gamma   90.00
#
_symmetry.space_group_name_H-M   'P 1'
#
loop_
_entity.id
_entity.type
_entity.pdbx_description
1 polymer ?
#
loop_
_entity_poly.entity_id
_entity_poly.type
_entity_poly.pdbx_seq_one_letter_code
_entity_poly.pdbx_strand_id
1 'polypeptide(L)'
;MSDWEEIFFDVDSPLETAAATLADTLRLHTRSQEAGVDVWGEPEQTGLAAPVFGTIELNDYAEPDPETDGDSSIFDDMRYVLELRLRTSDHHLQPGVALELYRRLCSQLAWRSALTSGFASLRATYDDTHGYREFPEDTLSDATHADRWR
;
A
#
# COMPACT_ATOMS: atom_id res chain seq x y z
N MET A 1 5.72 1.25 -17.20
CA MET A 1 4.98 1.56 -15.96
C MET A 1 4.79 0.25 -15.24
N SER A 2 5.04 0.19 -13.94
CA SER A 2 4.75 -1.00 -13.15
C SER A 2 3.23 -1.22 -13.13
N ASP A 3 2.79 -2.45 -13.31
CA ASP A 3 1.38 -2.88 -13.18
C ASP A 3 0.90 -3.03 -11.71
N TRP A 4 1.61 -2.42 -10.75
CA TRP A 4 1.53 -2.73 -9.32
C TRP A 4 1.32 -1.41 -8.57
N GLU A 5 0.42 -1.47 -7.59
CA GLU A 5 0.23 -0.38 -6.63
C GLU A 5 0.62 -0.95 -5.27
N GLU A 6 1.33 -0.17 -4.47
CA GLU A 6 1.86 -0.64 -3.20
C GLU A 6 1.31 0.19 -2.05
N ILE A 7 0.78 -0.48 -1.03
CA ILE A 7 0.37 0.16 0.21
C ILE A 7 1.39 -0.21 1.28
N PHE A 8 2.23 0.75 1.64
CA PHE A 8 3.13 0.65 2.77
C PHE A 8 2.39 1.06 4.04
N PHE A 9 2.63 0.35 5.14
CA PHE A 9 2.01 0.69 6.42
C PHE A 9 2.86 0.24 7.61
N ASP A 10 2.75 1.00 8.69
CA ASP A 10 3.36 0.68 9.97
C ASP A 10 2.32 0.30 11.01
N VAL A 11 2.51 -0.85 11.64
CA VAL A 11 1.65 -1.34 12.72
C VAL A 11 2.47 -2.20 13.69
N ASP A 12 2.26 -1.97 14.99
CA ASP A 12 2.95 -2.72 16.04
C ASP A 12 2.24 -4.05 16.34
N SER A 13 2.16 -4.92 15.33
CA SER A 13 1.65 -6.28 15.45
C SER A 13 2.39 -7.23 14.50
N PRO A 14 2.42 -8.54 14.76
CA PRO A 14 2.99 -9.52 13.83
C PRO A 14 2.29 -9.51 12.46
N LEU A 15 3.01 -9.92 11.41
CA LEU A 15 2.54 -9.89 10.02
C LEU A 15 1.17 -10.55 9.85
N GLU A 16 0.97 -11.73 10.43
CA GLU A 16 -0.29 -12.49 10.31
C GLU A 16 -1.45 -11.76 11.01
N THR A 17 -1.17 -11.05 12.10
CA THR A 17 -2.17 -10.26 12.82
C THR A 17 -2.53 -8.99 12.03
N ALA A 18 -1.53 -8.32 11.47
CA ALA A 18 -1.72 -7.17 10.59
C ALA A 18 -2.53 -7.55 9.35
N ALA A 19 -2.16 -8.65 8.69
CA ALA A 19 -2.85 -9.16 7.51
C ALA A 19 -4.29 -9.56 7.81
N ALA A 20 -4.54 -10.28 8.91
CA ALA A 20 -5.90 -10.63 9.32
C ALA A 20 -6.76 -9.39 9.61
N THR A 21 -6.19 -8.38 10.28
CA THR A 21 -6.87 -7.13 10.60
C THR A 21 -7.21 -6.34 9.34
N LEU A 22 -6.25 -6.21 8.42
CA LEU A 22 -6.44 -5.56 7.13
C LEU A 22 -7.52 -6.28 6.30
N ALA A 23 -7.46 -7.61 6.27
CA ALA A 23 -8.40 -8.41 5.50
C ALA A 23 -9.83 -8.33 6.04
N ASP A 24 -10.03 -8.39 7.35
CA ASP A 24 -11.35 -8.22 7.96
C ASP A 24 -11.94 -6.83 7.63
N THR A 25 -11.11 -5.80 7.81
CA THR A 25 -11.45 -4.40 7.52
C THR A 25 -11.88 -4.20 6.06
N LEU A 26 -11.11 -4.76 5.13
CA LEU A 26 -11.32 -4.58 3.69
C LEU A 26 -12.19 -5.66 3.05
N ARG A 27 -12.69 -6.60 3.86
CA ARG A 27 -13.47 -7.78 3.42
C ARG A 27 -12.72 -8.63 2.38
N LEU A 28 -11.44 -8.83 2.62
CA LEU A 28 -10.56 -9.69 1.85
C LEU A 28 -10.44 -11.06 2.53
N HIS A 29 -10.05 -12.05 1.74
CA HIS A 29 -9.59 -13.34 2.22
C HIS A 29 -8.08 -13.32 2.36
N THR A 30 -7.55 -14.17 3.24
CA THR A 30 -6.10 -14.32 3.46
C THR A 30 -5.66 -15.76 3.35
N ARG A 31 -4.42 -15.98 2.94
CA ARG A 31 -3.74 -17.27 3.03
C ARG A 31 -2.27 -17.07 3.36
N SER A 32 -1.82 -17.57 4.51
CA SER A 32 -0.40 -17.57 4.86
C SER A 32 0.43 -18.41 3.89
N GLN A 33 1.57 -17.88 3.49
CA GLN A 33 2.62 -18.52 2.71
C GLN A 33 3.98 -18.36 3.42
N GLU A 34 5.03 -18.95 2.87
CA GLU A 34 6.39 -18.81 3.41
C GLU A 34 6.93 -17.37 3.28
N ALA A 35 6.61 -16.69 2.17
CA ALA A 35 7.10 -15.35 1.87
C ALA A 35 6.23 -14.22 2.46
N GLY A 36 5.00 -14.52 2.91
CA GLY A 36 4.06 -13.49 3.36
C GLY A 36 2.63 -14.00 3.49
N VAL A 37 1.66 -13.10 3.36
CA VAL A 37 0.24 -13.43 3.40
C VAL A 37 -0.44 -12.97 2.11
N ASP A 38 -0.90 -13.92 1.30
CA ASP A 38 -1.71 -13.60 0.13
C ASP A 38 -3.04 -13.02 0.58
N VAL A 39 -3.50 -11.99 -0.11
CA VAL A 39 -4.83 -11.41 0.05
C VAL A 39 -5.60 -11.38 -1.26
N TRP A 40 -6.91 -11.60 -1.21
CA TRP A 40 -7.77 -11.46 -2.39
C TRP A 40 -9.21 -11.14 -2.04
N GLY A 41 -9.93 -10.50 -2.96
CA GLY A 41 -11.34 -10.20 -2.77
C GLY A 41 -12.07 -9.95 -4.08
N GLU A 42 -13.30 -10.45 -4.16
CA GLU A 42 -14.18 -10.25 -5.31
C GLU A 42 -14.98 -8.95 -5.17
N PRO A 43 -15.39 -8.30 -6.29
CA PRO A 43 -16.19 -7.07 -6.29
C PRO A 43 -17.44 -7.13 -5.40
N GLU A 44 -18.15 -8.26 -5.37
CA GLU A 44 -19.38 -8.41 -4.57
C GLU A 44 -19.11 -8.39 -3.06
N GLN A 45 -17.89 -8.73 -2.64
CA GLN A 45 -17.48 -8.78 -1.24
C GLN A 45 -16.87 -7.45 -0.80
N THR A 46 -15.92 -6.96 -1.60
CA THR A 46 -15.17 -5.74 -1.33
C THR A 46 -15.97 -4.50 -1.68
N GLY A 47 -16.93 -4.59 -2.60
CA GLY A 47 -17.64 -3.43 -3.16
C GLY A 47 -16.76 -2.55 -4.05
N LEU A 48 -15.67 -3.09 -4.59
CA LEU A 48 -14.78 -2.41 -5.54
C LEU A 48 -15.18 -2.71 -6.99
N ALA A 49 -14.68 -1.92 -7.94
CA ALA A 49 -14.98 -2.08 -9.36
C ALA A 49 -14.35 -3.33 -10.01
N ALA A 50 -13.34 -3.94 -9.39
CA ALA A 50 -12.62 -5.10 -9.94
C ALA A 50 -12.10 -6.02 -8.81
N PRO A 51 -11.87 -7.31 -9.11
CA PRO A 51 -11.24 -8.23 -8.16
C PRO A 51 -9.82 -7.78 -7.82
N VAL A 52 -9.50 -7.79 -6.54
CA VAL A 52 -8.17 -7.46 -6.01
C VAL A 52 -7.43 -8.72 -5.58
N PHE A 53 -6.12 -8.73 -5.80
CA PHE A 53 -5.21 -9.77 -5.37
C PHE A 53 -3.87 -9.14 -4.99
N GLY A 54 -3.20 -9.69 -4.00
CA GLY A 54 -1.92 -9.16 -3.56
C GLY A 54 -1.22 -10.02 -2.53
N THR A 55 -0.07 -9.55 -2.07
CA THR A 55 0.71 -10.16 -1.01
C THR A 55 1.06 -9.10 0.02
N ILE A 56 0.90 -9.43 1.29
CA ILE A 56 1.42 -8.64 2.40
C ILE A 56 2.71 -9.30 2.89
N GLU A 57 3.78 -8.54 2.92
CA GLU A 57 5.10 -9.00 3.32
C GLU A 57 5.85 -7.92 4.12
N LEU A 58 7.02 -8.30 4.64
CA LEU A 58 7.92 -7.34 5.26
C LEU A 58 8.39 -6.34 4.21
N ASN A 59 8.51 -5.08 4.61
CA ASN A 59 9.01 -4.04 3.73
C ASN A 59 10.52 -4.17 3.56
N ASP A 60 10.93 -4.96 2.57
CA ASP A 60 12.34 -5.11 2.18
C ASP A 60 12.85 -3.90 1.36
N TYR A 61 11.99 -2.92 1.06
CA TYR A 61 12.37 -1.64 0.44
C TYR A 61 12.84 -0.61 1.46
N ALA A 62 12.73 -0.91 2.76
CA ALA A 62 13.28 -0.08 3.80
C ALA A 62 14.82 -0.20 3.82
N GLU A 63 15.50 0.91 3.55
CA GLU A 63 16.95 1.09 3.64
C GLU A 63 17.50 0.70 5.05
N PRO A 64 18.75 0.20 5.15
CA PRO A 64 19.87 0.62 4.34
C PRO A 64 20.21 -0.42 3.27
N ASP A 65 19.79 -0.24 2.03
CA ASP A 65 20.34 -0.99 0.92
C ASP A 65 21.63 -0.27 0.49
N PRO A 66 22.82 -0.83 0.74
CA PRO A 66 24.08 -0.17 0.42
C PRO A 66 24.31 0.08 -1.08
N GLU A 67 23.44 -0.41 -1.98
CA GLU A 67 23.53 -0.15 -3.42
C GLU A 67 22.78 1.12 -3.88
N THR A 68 21.86 1.65 -3.06
CA THR A 68 21.17 2.90 -3.31
C THR A 68 21.83 3.99 -2.46
N ASP A 69 22.48 4.95 -3.12
CA ASP A 69 23.18 6.08 -2.50
C ASP A 69 22.20 6.97 -1.69
N GLY A 70 21.79 6.55 -0.49
CA GLY A 70 21.22 7.41 0.55
C GLY A 70 19.92 8.15 0.22
N ASP A 71 19.13 7.69 -0.75
CA ASP A 71 17.83 8.28 -1.08
C ASP A 71 16.76 7.74 -0.12
N SER A 72 16.69 8.33 1.08
CA SER A 72 15.61 8.02 2.03
C SER A 72 14.24 8.18 1.35
N SER A 73 13.28 7.30 1.66
CA SER A 73 11.92 7.31 1.12
C SER A 73 10.88 7.52 2.22
N ILE A 74 9.68 7.95 1.84
CA ILE A 74 8.54 8.09 2.76
C ILE A 74 8.17 6.78 3.48
N PHE A 75 8.50 5.64 2.88
CA PHE A 75 8.17 4.31 3.37
C PHE A 75 9.30 3.59 4.13
N ASP A 76 10.46 4.22 4.35
CA ASP A 76 11.60 3.58 5.06
C ASP A 76 11.23 3.17 6.49
N ASP A 77 10.38 3.94 7.17
CA ASP A 77 9.93 3.62 8.52
C ASP A 77 8.73 2.65 8.55
N MET A 78 8.24 2.20 7.40
CA MET A 78 7.05 1.36 7.33
C MET A 78 7.44 -0.11 7.38
N ARG A 79 6.77 -0.89 8.23
CA ARG A 79 7.13 -2.29 8.50
C ARG A 79 6.70 -3.25 7.41
N TYR A 80 5.58 -2.97 6.77
CA TYR A 80 4.94 -3.89 5.82
C TYR A 80 4.61 -3.19 4.51
N VAL A 81 4.55 -3.99 3.45
CA VAL A 81 4.04 -3.60 2.15
C VAL A 81 2.94 -4.57 1.73
N LEU A 82 1.86 -4.02 1.19
CA LEU A 82 0.85 -4.75 0.44
C LEU A 82 1.06 -4.43 -1.04
N GLU A 83 1.57 -5.42 -1.80
CA GLU A 83 1.60 -5.34 -3.25
C GLU A 83 0.22 -5.67 -3.82
N LEU A 84 -0.42 -4.72 -4.48
CA LEU A 84 -1.78 -4.85 -4.98
C LEU A 84 -1.83 -4.96 -6.50
N ARG A 85 -2.62 -5.91 -6.99
CA ARG A 85 -2.95 -6.10 -8.41
C ARG A 85 -4.43 -6.38 -8.62
N LEU A 86 -4.93 -5.97 -9.77
CA LEU A 86 -6.24 -6.36 -10.25
C LEU A 86 -6.16 -7.63 -11.09
N ARG A 87 -7.09 -8.55 -10.87
CA ARG A 87 -7.27 -9.73 -11.75
C ARG A 87 -8.25 -9.39 -12.87
N THR A 88 -7.91 -8.39 -13.67
CA THR A 88 -8.72 -7.92 -14.81
C THR A 88 -7.85 -7.63 -16.03
N SER A 89 -8.46 -7.67 -17.22
CA SER A 89 -7.83 -7.21 -18.46
C SER A 89 -7.80 -5.69 -18.61
N ASP A 90 -8.59 -4.97 -17.80
CA ASP A 90 -8.65 -3.50 -17.82
C ASP A 90 -7.70 -2.89 -16.80
N HIS A 91 -6.44 -2.76 -17.20
CA HIS A 91 -5.37 -2.21 -16.35
C HIS A 91 -5.59 -0.73 -15.98
N HIS A 92 -6.47 0.00 -16.69
CA HIS A 92 -6.76 1.40 -16.36
C HIS A 92 -7.54 1.56 -15.05
N LEU A 93 -8.16 0.48 -14.57
CA LEU A 93 -8.87 0.49 -13.29
C LEU A 93 -7.93 0.42 -12.08
N GLN A 94 -6.69 -0.04 -12.27
CA GLN A 94 -5.76 -0.35 -11.18
C GLN A 94 -5.53 0.83 -10.22
N PRO A 95 -5.15 2.04 -10.68
CA PRO A 95 -4.88 3.15 -9.76
C PRO A 95 -6.15 3.61 -9.02
N GLY A 96 -7.30 3.59 -9.70
CA GLY A 96 -8.58 3.99 -9.11
C GLY A 96 -9.05 3.02 -8.02
N VAL A 97 -8.94 1.71 -8.27
CA VAL A 97 -9.31 0.68 -7.30
C VAL A 97 -8.34 0.67 -6.12
N ALA A 98 -7.04 0.84 -6.36
CA ALA A 98 -6.04 0.94 -5.30
C ALA A 98 -6.29 2.15 -4.40
N LEU A 99 -6.57 3.32 -4.98
CA LEU A 99 -6.90 4.53 -4.23
C LEU A 99 -8.20 4.37 -3.42
N GLU A 100 -9.21 3.72 -3.98
CA GLU A 100 -10.45 3.45 -3.26
C GLU A 100 -10.25 2.47 -2.09
N LEU A 101 -9.51 1.38 -2.30
CA LEU A 101 -9.13 0.43 -1.25
C LEU A 101 -8.37 1.17 -0.13
N TYR A 102 -7.40 2.01 -0.50
CA TYR A 102 -6.57 2.76 0.43
C TYR A 102 -7.37 3.78 1.25
N ARG A 103 -8.29 4.53 0.62
CA ARG A 103 -9.22 5.43 1.34
C ARG A 103 -10.02 4.67 2.41
N ARG A 104 -10.48 3.46 2.09
CA ARG A 104 -11.24 2.62 3.04
C ARG A 104 -10.36 2.18 4.21
N LEU A 105 -9.14 1.72 3.94
CA LEU A 105 -8.17 1.38 4.97
C LEU A 105 -7.93 2.56 5.92
N CYS A 106 -7.63 3.74 5.39
CA CYS A 106 -7.38 4.95 6.17
C CYS A 106 -8.59 5.36 7.03
N SER A 107 -9.81 5.14 6.52
CA SER A 107 -11.05 5.47 7.25
C SER A 107 -11.36 4.53 8.42
N GLN A 108 -10.74 3.35 8.48
CA GLN A 108 -11.08 2.31 9.45
C GLN A 108 -9.94 1.93 10.40
N LEU A 109 -8.68 1.94 9.93
CA LEU A 109 -7.54 1.43 10.70
C LEU A 109 -6.59 2.51 11.22
N ALA A 110 -6.65 3.74 10.69
CA ALA A 110 -5.82 4.86 11.13
C ALA A 110 -4.31 4.53 11.26
N TRP A 111 -3.80 3.59 10.45
CA TRP A 111 -2.38 3.25 10.45
C TRP A 111 -1.60 4.24 9.61
N ARG A 112 -0.43 4.65 10.10
CA ARG A 112 0.54 5.40 9.28
C ARG A 112 0.80 4.59 8.02
N SER A 113 0.54 5.17 6.86
CA SER A 113 0.60 4.44 5.60
C SER A 113 0.83 5.37 4.41
N ALA A 114 1.27 4.79 3.30
CA ALA A 114 1.44 5.46 2.02
C ALA A 114 1.01 4.52 0.88
N LEU A 115 0.32 5.07 -0.12
CA LEU A 115 0.00 4.40 -1.37
C LEU A 115 0.93 4.92 -2.47
N THR A 116 1.63 4.03 -3.16
CA THR A 116 2.45 4.33 -4.33
C THR A 116 1.94 3.62 -5.58
N SER A 117 2.27 4.19 -6.73
CA SER A 117 2.13 3.57 -8.04
C SER A 117 3.53 3.29 -8.59
N GLY A 118 3.87 2.00 -8.71
CA GLY A 118 5.16 1.54 -9.19
C GLY A 118 6.35 2.06 -8.40
N PHE A 119 6.26 2.06 -7.06
CA PHE A 119 7.24 2.54 -6.07
C PHE A 119 7.61 4.03 -6.11
N ALA A 120 7.70 4.63 -7.30
CA ALA A 120 8.24 5.96 -7.50
C ALA A 120 7.20 7.07 -7.26
N SER A 121 5.93 6.83 -7.62
CA SER A 121 4.89 7.87 -7.56
C SER A 121 4.04 7.72 -6.31
N LEU A 122 4.14 8.67 -5.39
CA LEU A 122 3.27 8.79 -4.23
C LEU A 122 1.87 9.25 -4.64
N ARG A 123 0.85 8.48 -4.27
CA ARG A 123 -0.56 8.77 -4.61
C ARG A 123 -1.33 9.32 -3.42
N ALA A 124 -1.11 8.76 -2.24
CA ALA A 124 -1.80 9.19 -1.03
C ALA A 124 -1.02 8.77 0.23
N THR A 125 -1.27 9.47 1.33
CA THR A 125 -0.72 9.14 2.65
C THR A 125 -1.78 9.25 3.74
N TYR A 126 -1.50 8.61 4.86
CA TYR A 126 -2.21 8.82 6.11
C TYR A 126 -1.20 8.84 7.26
N ASP A 127 -1.36 9.82 8.13
CA ASP A 127 -0.69 9.88 9.44
C ASP A 127 -1.61 10.59 10.45
N ASP A 128 -1.41 10.34 11.74
CA ASP A 128 -2.27 10.90 12.81
C ASP A 128 -2.22 12.43 12.91
N THR A 129 -1.18 13.07 12.37
CA THR A 129 -0.99 14.51 12.45
C THR A 129 -1.73 15.25 11.34
N HIS A 130 -1.67 14.73 10.12
CA HIS A 130 -2.22 15.37 8.92
C HIS A 130 -3.49 14.70 8.40
N GLY A 131 -3.81 13.50 8.86
CA GLY A 131 -4.88 12.67 8.33
C GLY A 131 -4.60 12.21 6.91
N TYR A 132 -5.68 11.87 6.18
CA TYR A 132 -5.60 11.41 4.81
C TYR A 132 -5.28 12.56 3.84
N ARG A 133 -4.27 12.37 2.98
CA ARG A 133 -3.86 13.32 1.93
C ARG A 133 -3.69 12.61 0.59
N GLU A 134 -4.10 13.27 -0.49
CA GLU A 134 -3.89 12.83 -1.87
C GLU A 134 -2.88 13.72 -2.57
N PHE A 135 -2.11 13.14 -3.47
CA PHE A 135 -1.05 13.81 -4.19
C PHE A 135 -1.27 13.72 -5.71
N PRO A 136 -0.80 14.73 -6.48
CA PRO A 136 -0.70 14.63 -7.93
C PRO A 136 0.10 13.40 -8.38
N GLU A 137 -0.22 12.85 -9.55
CA GLU A 137 0.34 11.59 -10.07
C GLU A 137 1.88 11.61 -10.25
N ASP A 138 2.45 12.80 -10.37
CA ASP A 138 3.87 13.07 -10.56
C ASP A 138 4.61 13.38 -9.24
N THR A 139 3.97 13.17 -8.09
CA THR A 139 4.61 13.34 -6.79
C THR A 139 5.53 12.16 -6.52
N LEU A 140 6.82 12.40 -6.38
CA LEU A 140 7.80 11.36 -6.12
C LEU A 140 7.86 10.99 -4.63
N SER A 141 8.08 9.72 -4.32
CA SER A 141 8.19 9.16 -2.96
C SER A 141 9.56 9.40 -2.30
N ASP A 142 10.55 9.84 -3.07
CA ASP A 142 11.93 10.09 -2.60
C ASP A 142 12.06 11.32 -1.69
N ALA A 143 13.11 11.33 -0.87
CA ALA A 143 13.39 12.42 0.06
C ALA A 143 13.87 13.71 -0.61
N THR A 144 14.38 13.64 -1.84
CA THR A 144 14.71 14.85 -2.63
C THR A 144 13.46 15.70 -2.84
N HIS A 145 12.28 15.08 -2.84
CA HIS A 145 10.98 15.75 -2.97
C HIS A 145 10.17 15.74 -1.66
N ALA A 146 10.80 15.51 -0.51
CA ALA A 146 10.12 15.42 0.79
C ALA A 146 9.25 16.65 1.12
N ASP A 147 9.65 17.83 0.66
CA ASP A 147 8.88 19.07 0.84
C ASP A 147 7.47 19.00 0.23
N ARG A 148 7.22 18.07 -0.69
CA ARG A 148 5.92 17.89 -1.36
C ARG A 148 4.96 17.01 -0.57
N TRP A 149 5.45 16.19 0.35
CA TRP A 149 4.65 15.19 1.06
C TRP A 149 4.80 15.18 2.58
N ARG A 150 5.75 15.95 3.14
CA ARG A 150 5.79 16.26 4.57
C ARG A 150 4.59 17.12 4.96
#